data_AF-A0A1Y1DCD4-F1
#
_entry.id   AF-A0A1Y1DCD4-F1
#
_cell.length_a   1.000
_cell.length_b   1.000
_cell.length_c   1.000
_cell.angle_alpha   90.00
_cell.angle_beta   90.00
_cell.angle_gamma   90.00
#
_symmetry.space_group_name_H-M   'P 1'
#
loop_
_entity.id
_entity.type
_entity.pdbx_description
1 polymer ?
#
loop_
_entity_poly.entity_id
_entity_poly.type
_entity_poly.pdbx_seq_one_letter_code
_entity_poly.pdbx_strand_id
1 'polypeptide(L)'
;MLQADGKVSPNFTWLDPERTDDPRTLLEAEGVTFDRHGRAAAAQRLIAEELALLIGADVPDLIPEPDPGQDAGLRDQFQGQLVERQGPDITRAVVTVLTAWVEAGGYLEYGVEKETSCFLMARGKRDQGGNIWPAVIYPSGKFEVVFQHLSRRSPFNDLAQREELRQRLNKIDGVDLPAAKIDLRPGFDLSILANSQAREQLTDALGWFHDRAHSDGLIDGEA
;
A
#
# COMPACT_ATOMS: atom_id res chain seq x y z
N MET A 1 10.85 -16.79 -18.28
CA MET A 1 11.13 -15.69 -17.33
C MET A 1 10.72 -14.38 -18.00
N LEU A 2 9.90 -13.57 -17.33
CA LEU A 2 9.49 -12.25 -17.84
C LEU A 2 10.58 -11.20 -17.53
N GLN A 3 10.79 -10.28 -18.47
CA GLN A 3 11.65 -9.11 -18.28
C GLN A 3 10.93 -8.02 -17.48
N ALA A 4 11.65 -6.99 -17.06
CA ALA A 4 11.09 -5.88 -16.27
C ALA A 4 9.95 -5.14 -16.98
N ASP A 5 9.88 -5.21 -18.31
CA ASP A 5 8.81 -4.63 -19.13
C ASP A 5 7.58 -5.56 -19.30
N GLY A 6 7.58 -6.71 -18.63
CA GLY A 6 6.50 -7.69 -18.64
C GLY A 6 6.47 -8.62 -19.84
N LYS A 7 7.48 -8.59 -20.72
CA LYS A 7 7.57 -9.49 -21.88
C LYS A 7 8.34 -10.77 -21.57
N VAL A 8 8.00 -11.85 -22.26
CA VAL A 8 8.85 -13.05 -22.28
C VAL A 8 10.20 -12.67 -22.89
N SER A 9 11.29 -13.05 -22.22
CA SER A 9 12.65 -12.84 -22.77
C SER A 9 12.77 -13.48 -24.16
N PRO A 10 13.27 -12.77 -25.18
CA PRO A 10 13.53 -13.35 -26.51
C PRO A 10 14.53 -14.52 -26.48
N ASN A 11 15.39 -14.56 -25.46
CA ASN A 11 16.40 -15.59 -25.25
C ASN A 11 15.95 -16.63 -24.21
N PHE A 12 14.64 -16.78 -23.98
CA PHE A 12 14.15 -17.78 -23.04
C PHE A 12 14.33 -19.19 -23.59
N THR A 13 14.89 -20.06 -22.77
CA THR A 13 14.99 -21.51 -23.05
C THR A 13 14.58 -22.27 -21.80
N TRP A 14 13.88 -23.39 -21.99
CA TRP A 14 13.55 -24.30 -20.90
C TRP A 14 14.82 -24.96 -20.32
N LEU A 15 14.84 -25.20 -19.01
CA LEU A 15 15.91 -25.96 -18.37
C LEU A 15 15.88 -27.44 -18.77
N ASP A 16 14.68 -27.95 -19.06
CA ASP A 16 14.46 -29.26 -19.64
C ASP A 16 14.57 -29.16 -21.18
N PRO A 17 15.55 -29.84 -21.81
CA PRO A 17 15.76 -29.77 -23.25
C PRO A 17 14.67 -30.45 -24.10
N GLU A 18 13.85 -31.33 -23.52
CA GLU A 18 12.73 -31.96 -24.24
C GLU A 18 11.49 -31.07 -24.30
N ARG A 19 11.47 -30.02 -23.47
CA ARG A 19 10.36 -29.10 -23.34
C ARG A 19 10.40 -28.03 -24.44
N THR A 20 9.31 -27.91 -25.20
CA THR A 20 9.21 -27.04 -26.38
C THR A 20 7.93 -26.20 -26.43
N ASP A 21 7.10 -26.26 -25.39
CA ASP A 21 5.89 -25.43 -25.29
C ASP A 21 6.25 -23.95 -25.26
N ASP A 22 5.40 -23.15 -25.90
CA ASP A 22 5.56 -21.71 -25.92
C ASP A 22 5.34 -21.14 -24.50
N PRO A 23 6.33 -20.44 -23.93
CA PRO A 23 6.28 -19.95 -22.55
C PRO A 23 5.14 -18.96 -22.32
N ARG A 24 4.70 -18.22 -23.34
CA ARG A 24 3.56 -17.33 -23.21
C ARG A 24 2.27 -18.11 -23.10
N THR A 25 2.07 -19.10 -23.97
CA THR A 25 0.89 -19.98 -23.96
C THR A 25 0.76 -20.71 -22.62
N LEU A 26 1.87 -21.16 -22.04
CA LEU A 26 1.87 -21.71 -20.69
C LEU A 26 1.45 -20.68 -19.64
N LEU A 27 2.05 -19.50 -19.62
CA LEU A 27 1.73 -18.46 -18.64
C LEU A 27 0.25 -18.03 -18.75
N GLU A 28 -0.29 -17.96 -19.96
CA GLU A 28 -1.73 -17.72 -20.21
C GLU A 28 -2.60 -18.86 -19.66
N ALA A 29 -2.18 -20.12 -19.82
CA ALA A 29 -2.87 -21.27 -19.24
C ALA A 29 -2.82 -21.28 -17.70
N GLU A 30 -1.75 -20.77 -17.10
CA GLU A 30 -1.60 -20.53 -15.66
C GLU A 30 -2.33 -19.25 -15.18
N GLY A 31 -3.04 -18.55 -16.07
CA GLY A 31 -3.90 -17.41 -15.74
C GLY A 31 -3.24 -16.03 -15.82
N VAL A 32 -2.02 -15.93 -16.36
CA VAL A 32 -1.36 -14.63 -16.62
C VAL A 32 -1.97 -13.98 -17.85
N THR A 33 -2.52 -12.80 -17.69
CA THR A 33 -3.11 -12.00 -18.75
C THR A 33 -2.04 -11.13 -19.41
N PHE A 34 -2.03 -11.09 -20.74
CA PHE A 34 -1.15 -10.21 -21.51
C PHE A 34 -1.95 -9.14 -22.26
N ASP A 35 -1.39 -7.94 -22.36
CA ASP A 35 -1.95 -6.86 -23.16
C ASP A 35 -1.73 -7.08 -24.67
N ARG A 36 -2.31 -6.20 -25.48
CA ARG A 36 -2.15 -6.22 -26.95
C ARG A 36 -0.70 -6.06 -27.44
N HIS A 37 0.21 -5.57 -26.58
CA HIS A 37 1.63 -5.40 -26.86
C HIS A 37 2.48 -6.58 -26.33
N GLY A 38 1.83 -7.61 -25.79
CA GLY A 38 2.46 -8.82 -25.27
C GLY A 38 3.14 -8.64 -23.91
N ARG A 39 2.72 -7.65 -23.12
CA ARG A 39 3.19 -7.43 -21.76
C ARG A 39 2.21 -8.04 -20.76
N ALA A 40 2.73 -8.76 -19.76
CA ALA A 40 1.91 -9.24 -18.66
C ALA A 40 1.24 -8.07 -17.92
N ALA A 41 -0.01 -8.26 -17.49
CA ALA A 41 -0.78 -7.26 -16.77
C ALA A 41 -0.04 -6.82 -15.48
N ALA A 42 0.17 -5.52 -15.32
CA ALA A 42 0.85 -4.96 -14.15
C ALA A 42 0.15 -5.33 -12.83
N ALA A 43 -1.18 -5.46 -12.85
CA ALA A 43 -1.99 -5.91 -11.72
C ALA A 43 -1.60 -7.31 -11.20
N GLN A 44 -1.05 -8.17 -12.05
CA GLN A 44 -0.61 -9.53 -11.70
C GLN A 44 0.87 -9.63 -11.36
N ARG A 45 1.61 -8.51 -11.37
CA ARG A 45 3.03 -8.48 -11.02
C ARG A 45 3.22 -8.70 -9.53
N LEU A 46 4.09 -9.64 -9.15
CA LEU A 46 4.51 -9.85 -7.77
C LEU A 46 5.98 -9.45 -7.59
N ILE A 47 6.28 -8.71 -6.53
CA ILE A 47 7.67 -8.46 -6.08
C ILE A 47 8.16 -9.57 -5.15
N ALA A 48 9.47 -9.63 -4.88
CA ALA A 48 10.07 -10.67 -4.04
C ALA A 48 9.45 -10.71 -2.63
N GLU A 49 9.14 -9.55 -2.08
CA GLU A 49 8.48 -9.38 -0.79
C GLU A 49 7.04 -9.89 -0.82
N GLU A 50 6.27 -9.57 -1.85
CA GLU A 50 4.90 -10.10 -2.04
C GLU A 50 4.92 -11.62 -2.22
N LEU A 51 5.91 -12.16 -2.93
CA LEU A 51 6.09 -13.59 -3.09
C LEU A 51 6.43 -14.26 -1.74
N ALA A 52 7.33 -13.67 -0.95
CA ALA A 52 7.68 -14.14 0.39
C ALA A 52 6.43 -14.23 1.28
N LEU A 53 5.57 -13.21 1.22
CA LEU A 53 4.30 -13.20 1.93
C LEU A 53 3.35 -14.32 1.47
N LEU A 54 3.23 -14.53 0.16
CA LEU A 54 2.35 -15.57 -0.40
C LEU A 54 2.80 -16.99 -0.04
N ILE A 55 4.11 -17.24 0.09
CA ILE A 55 4.64 -18.55 0.49
C ILE A 55 4.66 -18.74 2.01
N GLY A 56 4.09 -17.81 2.78
CA GLY A 56 4.06 -17.86 4.24
C GLY A 56 5.43 -17.70 4.89
N ALA A 57 6.41 -17.11 4.19
CA ALA A 57 7.66 -16.75 4.82
C ALA A 57 7.37 -15.70 5.90
N ASP A 58 7.95 -15.89 7.08
CA ASP A 58 7.84 -14.95 8.19
C ASP A 58 8.62 -13.69 7.81
N VAL A 59 7.96 -12.76 7.12
CA VAL A 59 8.45 -11.40 6.94
C VAL A 59 8.11 -10.72 8.25
N PRO A 60 9.10 -10.38 9.09
CA PRO A 60 8.83 -9.75 10.37
C PRO A 60 7.90 -8.57 10.14
N ASP A 61 6.83 -8.46 10.94
CA ASP A 61 5.95 -7.29 11.03
C ASP A 61 6.78 -6.10 11.58
N LEU A 62 7.76 -5.68 10.79
CA LEU A 62 8.63 -4.57 11.13
C LEU A 62 7.97 -3.30 10.58
N ILE A 63 7.35 -2.62 11.54
CA ILE A 63 7.34 -1.19 11.84
C ILE A 63 5.89 -0.80 12.17
N PRO A 64 5.60 -0.13 13.31
CA PRO A 64 6.51 0.71 14.09
C PRO A 64 6.65 0.39 15.60
N GLU A 65 7.74 0.86 16.21
CA GLU A 65 7.64 1.61 17.49
C GLU A 65 8.38 2.93 17.33
N PRO A 66 7.68 4.07 17.44
CA PRO A 66 8.21 5.07 18.35
C PRO A 66 7.11 5.74 19.19
N ASP A 67 7.36 5.84 20.49
CA ASP A 67 6.93 6.98 21.31
C ASP A 67 7.86 7.05 22.55
N PRO A 68 8.34 8.22 23.03
CA PRO A 68 7.71 9.53 22.94
C PRO A 68 8.48 10.58 22.10
N GLY A 69 7.71 11.29 21.26
CA GLY A 69 7.95 12.71 21.01
C GLY A 69 8.30 13.10 19.58
N GLN A 70 7.38 12.87 18.63
CA GLN A 70 7.18 13.69 17.42
C GLN A 70 8.46 14.35 16.87
N ASP A 71 9.46 13.54 16.50
CA ASP A 71 10.77 14.09 16.13
C ASP A 71 10.62 14.92 14.85
N ALA A 72 10.63 16.24 15.01
CA ALA A 72 10.62 17.19 13.91
C ALA A 72 11.76 16.88 12.92
N GLY A 73 12.88 16.33 13.39
CA GLY A 73 13.99 15.88 12.57
C GLY A 73 13.61 14.76 11.60
N LEU A 74 12.82 13.77 12.02
CA LEU A 74 12.35 12.69 11.14
C LEU A 74 11.31 13.18 10.14
N ARG A 75 10.40 14.07 10.56
CA ARG A 75 9.46 14.73 9.65
C ARG A 75 10.22 15.53 8.58
N ASP A 76 11.20 16.33 9.00
CA ASP A 76 11.97 17.17 8.10
C ASP A 76 12.86 16.31 7.18
N GLN A 77 13.38 15.18 7.67
CA GLN A 77 14.09 14.19 6.84
C GLN A 77 13.17 13.54 5.80
N PHE A 78 11.97 13.10 6.19
CA PHE A 78 10.97 12.55 5.26
C PHE A 78 10.64 13.56 4.16
N GLN A 79 10.33 14.82 4.54
CA GLN A 79 10.02 15.87 3.57
C GLN A 79 11.21 16.19 2.66
N GLY A 80 12.43 16.24 3.22
CA GLY A 80 13.65 16.45 2.45
C GLY A 80 13.88 15.37 1.39
N GLN A 81 13.76 14.10 1.77
CA GLN A 81 13.87 12.96 0.84
C GLN A 81 12.76 12.99 -0.22
N LEU A 82 11.54 13.38 0.17
CA LEU A 82 10.41 13.46 -0.75
C LEU A 82 10.61 14.56 -1.79
N VAL A 83 11.08 15.75 -1.39
CA VAL A 83 11.44 16.84 -2.31
C VAL A 83 12.56 16.43 -3.25
N GLU A 84 13.59 15.77 -2.73
CA GLU A 84 14.74 15.31 -3.53
C GLU A 84 14.31 14.33 -4.63
N ARG A 85 13.40 13.41 -4.32
CA ARG A 85 13.03 12.29 -5.20
C ARG A 85 11.81 12.55 -6.09
N GLN A 86 10.81 13.25 -5.57
CA GLN A 86 9.52 13.49 -6.25
C GLN A 86 9.34 14.94 -6.69
N GLY A 87 10.17 15.86 -6.20
CA GLY A 87 10.05 17.29 -6.48
C GLY A 87 9.03 18.02 -5.60
N PRO A 88 9.06 19.35 -5.61
CA PRO A 88 8.34 20.18 -4.64
C PRO A 88 6.81 20.13 -4.77
N ASP A 89 6.28 19.87 -5.96
CA ASP A 89 4.83 19.85 -6.19
C ASP A 89 4.17 18.61 -5.60
N ILE A 90 4.77 17.42 -5.82
CA ILE A 90 4.31 16.17 -5.20
C ILE A 90 4.51 16.24 -3.69
N THR A 91 5.63 16.77 -3.20
CA THR A 91 5.81 16.99 -1.75
C THR A 91 4.69 17.83 -1.16
N ARG A 92 4.35 18.96 -1.78
CA ARG A 92 3.28 19.84 -1.28
C ARG A 92 1.93 19.10 -1.25
N ALA A 93 1.63 18.35 -2.31
CA ALA A 93 0.43 17.54 -2.40
C ALA A 93 0.35 16.47 -1.29
N VAL A 94 1.45 15.75 -1.02
CA VAL A 94 1.55 14.79 0.08
C VAL A 94 1.36 15.46 1.42
N VAL A 95 2.02 16.60 1.66
CA VAL A 95 1.87 17.37 2.90
C VAL A 95 0.42 17.78 3.12
N THR A 96 -0.32 18.18 2.08
CA THR A 96 -1.76 18.47 2.19
C THR A 96 -2.56 17.26 2.69
N VAL A 97 -2.31 16.06 2.17
CA VAL A 97 -2.98 14.82 2.63
C VAL A 97 -2.60 14.49 4.07
N LEU A 98 -1.31 14.63 4.42
CA LEU A 98 -0.83 14.39 5.78
C LEU A 98 -1.42 15.38 6.80
N THR A 99 -1.58 16.65 6.43
CA THR A 99 -2.27 17.64 7.25
C THR A 99 -3.74 17.26 7.47
N ALA A 100 -4.46 16.90 6.41
CA ALA A 100 -5.85 16.49 6.51
C ALA A 100 -6.03 15.22 7.36
N TRP A 101 -5.09 14.28 7.29
CA TRP A 101 -5.06 13.09 8.15
C TRP A 101 -4.96 13.45 9.64
N VAL A 102 -4.05 14.38 9.97
CA VAL A 102 -3.88 14.85 11.36
C VAL A 102 -5.10 15.63 11.83
N GLU A 103 -5.69 16.47 10.97
CA GLU A 103 -6.92 17.20 11.27
C GLU A 103 -8.13 16.28 11.52
N ALA A 104 -8.18 15.13 10.84
CA ALA A 104 -9.19 14.09 11.08
C ALA A 104 -8.97 13.32 12.41
N GLY A 105 -7.90 13.64 13.16
CA GLY A 105 -7.58 12.99 14.44
C GLY A 105 -6.63 11.80 14.31
N GLY A 106 -6.06 11.57 13.13
CA GLY A 106 -4.93 10.66 12.97
C GLY A 106 -3.63 11.28 13.47
N TYR A 107 -2.57 10.47 13.54
CA TYR A 107 -1.22 10.96 13.82
C TYR A 107 -0.20 10.27 12.92
N LEU A 108 1.02 10.81 12.89
CA LEU A 108 2.09 10.35 12.00
C LEU A 108 3.22 9.75 12.82
N GLU A 109 3.65 8.55 12.45
CA GLU A 109 4.90 7.96 12.91
C GLU A 109 5.88 7.86 11.73
N TYR A 110 7.17 7.91 12.01
CA TYR A 110 8.21 7.83 10.98
C TYR A 110 9.14 6.65 11.21
N GLY A 111 9.44 5.91 10.16
CA GLY A 111 10.44 4.83 10.17
C GLY A 111 11.85 5.39 10.01
N VAL A 112 12.84 4.66 10.54
CA VAL A 112 14.26 5.08 10.57
C VAL A 112 15.18 4.18 9.73
N GLU A 113 14.59 3.35 8.87
CA GLU A 113 15.34 2.47 7.98
C GLU A 113 16.02 3.25 6.83
N LYS A 114 16.54 2.54 5.82
CA LYS A 114 17.24 3.15 4.66
C LYS A 114 16.46 4.29 3.98
N GLU A 115 15.13 4.25 4.06
CA GLU A 115 14.23 5.30 3.63
C GLU A 115 13.33 5.67 4.82
N THR A 116 13.18 6.97 5.08
CA THR A 116 12.32 7.47 6.15
C THR A 116 10.88 7.29 5.70
N SER A 117 10.19 6.25 6.14
CA SER A 117 8.78 6.01 5.80
C SER A 117 7.85 6.80 6.73
N CYS A 118 6.63 7.11 6.28
CA CYS A 118 5.61 7.81 7.06
C CYS A 118 4.36 6.94 7.22
N PHE A 119 3.99 6.63 8.46
CA PHE A 119 2.85 5.79 8.83
C PHE A 119 1.65 6.65 9.23
N LEU A 120 0.49 6.39 8.64
CA LEU A 120 -0.76 7.12 8.91
C LEU A 120 -1.52 6.45 10.06
N MET A 121 -1.10 6.67 11.29
CA MET A 121 -1.63 5.99 12.47
C MET A 121 -3.01 6.52 12.86
N ALA A 122 -4.01 5.62 12.90
CA ALA A 122 -5.36 5.95 13.33
C ALA A 122 -5.53 5.70 14.83
N ARG A 123 -4.99 4.58 15.32
CA ARG A 123 -4.94 4.23 16.75
C ARG A 123 -3.53 3.86 17.15
N GLY A 124 -3.18 4.13 18.40
CA GLY A 124 -1.94 3.72 19.04
C GLY A 124 -2.04 2.35 19.70
N LYS A 125 -0.89 1.80 20.13
CA LYS A 125 -0.81 0.45 20.73
C LYS A 125 -1.59 0.32 22.05
N ARG A 126 -1.80 1.43 22.75
CA ARG A 126 -2.50 1.50 24.03
C ARG A 126 -4.01 1.64 23.88
N ASP A 127 -4.50 1.91 22.66
CA ASP A 127 -5.93 2.05 22.41
C ASP A 127 -6.61 0.67 22.38
N GLN A 128 -7.91 0.66 22.64
CA GLN A 128 -8.74 -0.53 22.49
C GLN A 128 -8.70 -1.01 21.04
N GLY A 129 -8.36 -2.29 20.82
CA GLY A 129 -8.17 -2.85 19.48
C GLY A 129 -6.76 -2.63 18.90
N GLY A 130 -5.84 -2.05 19.67
CA GLY A 130 -4.44 -1.88 19.31
C GLY A 130 -4.21 -0.91 18.14
N ASN A 131 -2.93 -0.80 17.75
CA ASN A 131 -2.53 0.13 16.70
C ASN A 131 -3.03 -0.30 15.32
N ILE A 132 -3.48 0.67 14.52
CA ILE A 132 -3.98 0.42 13.18
C ILE A 132 -3.69 1.64 12.28
N TRP A 133 -3.33 1.37 11.03
CA TRP A 133 -3.03 2.38 10.01
C TRP A 133 -3.41 1.82 8.64
N PRO A 134 -3.94 2.64 7.71
CA PRO A 134 -4.35 2.16 6.40
C PRO A 134 -3.16 2.03 5.44
N ALA A 135 -2.14 2.89 5.62
CA ALA A 135 -1.10 3.07 4.62
C ALA A 135 0.23 3.57 5.19
N VAL A 136 1.27 3.37 4.39
CA VAL A 136 2.62 3.89 4.59
C VAL A 136 3.04 4.64 3.33
N ILE A 137 3.62 5.83 3.50
CA ILE A 137 4.14 6.65 2.41
C ILE A 137 5.67 6.56 2.39
N TYR A 138 6.22 6.31 1.21
CA TYR A 138 7.66 6.24 0.97
C TYR A 138 8.11 7.41 0.09
N PRO A 139 9.19 8.15 0.46
CA PRO A 139 9.81 9.18 -0.38
C PRO A 139 10.18 8.74 -1.81
N SER A 140 10.32 7.45 -2.04
CA SER A 140 10.55 6.81 -3.34
C SER A 140 9.35 6.92 -4.28
N GLY A 141 8.21 7.43 -3.81
CA GLY A 141 7.04 7.73 -4.64
C GLY A 141 5.89 6.75 -4.47
N LYS A 142 5.93 5.88 -3.45
CA LYS A 142 4.90 4.85 -3.23
C LYS A 142 3.97 5.21 -2.07
N PHE A 143 2.67 5.15 -2.34
CA PHE A 143 1.63 5.01 -1.32
C PHE A 143 1.28 3.52 -1.19
N GLU A 144 1.69 2.88 -0.10
CA GLU A 144 1.46 1.45 0.13
C GLU A 144 0.28 1.24 1.09
N VAL A 145 -0.70 0.44 0.68
CA VAL A 145 -1.86 0.08 1.50
C VAL A 145 -1.58 -1.23 2.21
N VAL A 146 -1.65 -1.24 3.53
CA VAL A 146 -1.15 -2.36 4.33
C VAL A 146 -2.21 -3.42 4.65
N PHE A 147 -2.95 -3.90 3.63
CA PHE A 147 -4.05 -4.84 3.86
C PHE A 147 -3.64 -6.11 4.62
N GLN A 148 -2.42 -6.60 4.38
CA GLN A 148 -1.80 -7.67 5.15
C GLN A 148 -1.87 -7.41 6.67
N HIS A 149 -1.45 -6.22 7.13
CA HIS A 149 -1.49 -5.86 8.54
C HIS A 149 -2.93 -5.66 9.03
N LEU A 150 -3.80 -5.11 8.18
CA LEU A 150 -5.21 -4.92 8.51
C LEU A 150 -5.96 -6.24 8.75
N SER A 151 -5.56 -7.33 8.10
CA SER A 151 -6.20 -8.67 8.20
C SER A 151 -6.33 -9.23 9.62
N ARG A 152 -5.55 -8.71 10.57
CA ARG A 152 -5.53 -9.14 11.98
C ARG A 152 -5.97 -8.04 12.95
N ARG A 153 -6.44 -6.89 12.46
CA ARG A 153 -6.72 -5.69 13.28
C ARG A 153 -8.17 -5.25 13.11
N SER A 154 -8.94 -5.26 14.20
CA SER A 154 -10.34 -4.83 14.18
C SER A 154 -10.47 -3.34 13.79
N PRO A 155 -11.48 -2.95 13.00
CA PRO A 155 -12.51 -3.79 12.38
C PRO A 155 -12.13 -4.36 11.01
N PHE A 156 -10.90 -4.13 10.54
CA PHE A 156 -10.44 -4.54 9.21
C PHE A 156 -9.90 -5.97 9.15
N ASN A 157 -9.97 -6.73 10.24
CA ASN A 157 -9.87 -8.19 10.18
C ASN A 157 -11.03 -8.79 9.37
N ASP A 158 -12.18 -8.12 9.34
CA ASP A 158 -13.28 -8.41 8.42
C ASP A 158 -12.89 -8.05 6.97
N LEU A 159 -12.97 -9.05 6.08
CA LEU A 159 -12.70 -8.89 4.65
C LEU A 159 -13.61 -7.84 4.01
N ALA A 160 -14.87 -7.72 4.43
CA ALA A 160 -15.80 -6.74 3.86
C ALA A 160 -15.33 -5.29 4.11
N GLN A 161 -14.75 -5.01 5.27
CA GLN A 161 -14.19 -3.68 5.57
C GLN A 161 -12.94 -3.39 4.75
N ARG A 162 -12.06 -4.37 4.57
CA ARG A 162 -10.87 -4.23 3.70
C ARG A 162 -11.27 -4.02 2.24
N GLU A 163 -12.28 -4.73 1.78
CA GLU A 163 -12.79 -4.59 0.41
C GLU A 163 -13.46 -3.23 0.18
N GLU A 164 -14.21 -2.70 1.16
CA GLU A 164 -14.75 -1.34 1.09
C GLU A 164 -13.63 -0.29 1.03
N LEU A 165 -12.56 -0.44 1.82
CA LEU A 165 -11.37 0.42 1.72
C LEU A 165 -10.76 0.36 0.32
N ARG A 166 -10.56 -0.85 -0.22
CA ARG A 166 -10.01 -1.07 -1.57
C ARG A 166 -10.87 -0.40 -2.63
N GLN A 167 -12.20 -0.55 -2.56
CA GLN A 167 -13.14 0.04 -3.51
C GLN A 167 -13.17 1.56 -3.42
N ARG A 168 -13.05 2.14 -2.22
CA ARG A 168 -12.94 3.60 -2.05
C ARG A 168 -11.66 4.15 -2.69
N LEU A 169 -10.53 3.49 -2.46
CA LEU A 169 -9.26 3.89 -3.06
C LEU A 169 -9.28 3.73 -4.60
N ASN A 170 -9.87 2.66 -5.13
CA ASN A 170 -9.99 2.46 -6.58
C ASN A 170 -10.98 3.42 -7.29
N LYS A 171 -11.72 4.27 -6.56
CA LYS A 171 -12.49 5.37 -7.17
C LYS A 171 -11.60 6.55 -7.57
N ILE A 172 -10.36 6.58 -7.10
CA ILE A 172 -9.38 7.61 -7.43
C ILE A 172 -8.80 7.31 -8.81
N ASP A 173 -8.84 8.29 -9.71
CA ASP A 173 -8.27 8.14 -11.05
C ASP A 173 -6.76 7.86 -10.95
N GLY A 174 -6.30 6.83 -11.66
CA GLY A 174 -4.92 6.34 -11.58
C GLY A 174 -4.62 5.34 -10.45
N VAL A 175 -5.59 4.96 -9.62
CA VAL A 175 -5.43 3.92 -8.58
C VAL A 175 -6.02 2.60 -9.04
N ASP A 176 -5.18 1.55 -9.05
CA ASP A 176 -5.60 0.16 -9.24
C ASP A 176 -5.01 -0.72 -8.15
N LEU A 177 -5.82 -1.02 -7.14
CA LEU A 177 -5.53 -2.03 -6.12
C LEU A 177 -6.29 -3.32 -6.49
N PRO A 178 -5.61 -4.36 -7.00
CA PRO A 178 -6.28 -5.57 -7.44
C PRO A 178 -6.90 -6.35 -6.28
N ALA A 179 -8.10 -6.91 -6.47
CA ALA A 179 -8.77 -7.73 -5.46
C ALA A 179 -7.91 -8.94 -5.02
N ALA A 180 -7.13 -9.51 -5.95
CA ALA A 180 -6.21 -10.62 -5.67
C ALA A 180 -5.05 -10.24 -4.70
N LYS A 181 -4.84 -8.95 -4.44
CA LYS A 181 -3.81 -8.43 -3.53
C LYS A 181 -4.37 -7.95 -2.19
N ILE A 182 -5.61 -8.30 -1.84
CA ILE A 182 -6.27 -7.87 -0.59
C ILE A 182 -5.62 -8.43 0.69
N ASP A 183 -4.75 -9.43 0.58
CA ASP A 183 -3.96 -9.95 1.70
C ASP A 183 -2.46 -9.56 1.62
N LEU A 184 -2.11 -8.68 0.66
CA LEU A 184 -0.75 -8.19 0.43
C LEU A 184 -0.67 -6.69 0.75
N ARG A 185 0.32 -6.01 0.15
CA ARG A 185 0.58 -4.58 0.32
C ARG A 185 0.64 -3.85 -1.04
N PRO A 186 -0.47 -3.88 -1.81
CA PRO A 186 -0.53 -3.14 -3.06
C PRO A 186 -0.45 -1.64 -2.77
N GLY A 187 -0.16 -0.86 -3.81
CA GLY A 187 -0.03 0.58 -3.68
C GLY A 187 -0.08 1.28 -5.03
N PHE A 188 0.05 2.60 -5.00
CA PHE A 188 0.04 3.44 -6.18
C PHE A 188 1.10 4.54 -6.08
N ASP A 189 1.37 5.19 -7.21
CA ASP A 189 2.38 6.22 -7.33
C ASP A 189 1.89 7.57 -6.78
N LEU A 190 2.73 8.30 -6.03
CA LEU A 190 2.36 9.58 -5.42
C LEU A 190 2.11 10.69 -6.44
N SER A 191 2.56 10.54 -7.69
CA SER A 191 2.30 11.52 -8.76
C SER A 191 0.82 11.74 -9.04
N ILE A 192 -0.07 10.77 -8.73
CA ILE A 192 -1.52 10.96 -8.86
C ILE A 192 -2.01 12.12 -7.99
N LEU A 193 -1.31 12.41 -6.89
CA LEU A 193 -1.64 13.48 -5.97
C LEU A 193 -1.36 14.86 -6.55
N ALA A 194 -0.78 14.99 -7.75
CA ALA A 194 -0.76 16.27 -8.47
C ALA A 194 -2.18 16.76 -8.78
N ASN A 195 -3.13 15.84 -8.99
CA ASN A 195 -4.55 16.15 -9.19
C ASN A 195 -5.24 16.47 -7.85
N SER A 196 -5.90 17.64 -7.76
CA SER A 196 -6.65 18.04 -6.57
C SER A 196 -7.81 17.11 -6.23
N GLN A 197 -8.52 16.62 -7.24
CA GLN A 197 -9.64 15.71 -7.02
C GLN A 197 -9.17 14.38 -6.45
N ALA A 198 -8.01 13.88 -6.90
CA ALA A 198 -7.41 12.66 -6.35
C ALA A 198 -7.02 12.84 -4.88
N ARG A 199 -6.50 14.02 -4.50
CA ARG A 199 -6.21 14.35 -3.10
C ARG A 199 -7.47 14.37 -2.24
N GLU A 200 -8.55 15.01 -2.71
CA GLU A 200 -9.83 15.06 -1.99
C GLU A 200 -10.39 13.66 -1.77
N GLN A 201 -10.46 12.83 -2.83
CA GLN A 201 -10.96 11.46 -2.73
C GLN A 201 -10.08 10.57 -1.83
N LEU A 202 -8.76 10.75 -1.84
CA LEU A 202 -7.86 10.05 -0.92
C LEU A 202 -8.13 10.46 0.53
N THR A 203 -8.24 11.76 0.80
CA THR A 203 -8.57 12.28 2.13
C THR A 203 -9.92 11.74 2.62
N ASP A 204 -10.94 11.67 1.76
CA ASP A 204 -12.24 11.09 2.11
C ASP A 204 -12.15 9.59 2.45
N ALA A 205 -11.37 8.83 1.68
CA ALA A 205 -11.15 7.41 1.94
C ALA A 205 -10.40 7.18 3.27
N LEU A 206 -9.40 8.03 3.56
CA LEU A 206 -8.65 8.01 4.81
C LEU A 206 -9.54 8.41 6.00
N GLY A 207 -10.36 9.46 5.87
CA GLY A 207 -11.31 9.87 6.89
C GLY A 207 -12.29 8.75 7.24
N TRP A 208 -12.87 8.10 6.23
CA TRP A 208 -13.73 6.93 6.44
C TRP A 208 -13.00 5.79 7.18
N PHE A 209 -11.73 5.52 6.84
CA PHE A 209 -10.94 4.51 7.54
C PHE A 209 -10.76 4.86 9.01
N HIS A 210 -10.43 6.13 9.30
CA HIS A 210 -10.23 6.62 10.66
C HIS A 210 -11.51 6.49 11.50
N ASP A 211 -12.64 6.94 10.97
CA ASP A 211 -13.96 6.80 11.61
C ASP A 211 -14.26 5.34 11.91
N ARG A 212 -14.04 4.46 10.92
CA ARG A 212 -14.34 3.04 11.06
C ARG A 212 -13.44 2.38 12.09
N ALA A 213 -12.14 2.74 12.13
CA ALA A 213 -11.22 2.28 13.16
C ALA A 213 -11.71 2.66 14.57
N HIS A 214 -12.33 3.82 14.78
CA HIS A 214 -12.79 4.21 16.12
C HIS A 214 -14.20 3.72 16.47
N SER A 215 -14.98 3.26 15.49
CA SER A 215 -16.39 2.89 15.69
C SER A 215 -16.60 1.55 16.42
N ASP A 216 -15.57 0.70 16.54
CA ASP A 216 -15.69 -0.67 17.10
C ASP A 216 -15.63 -0.72 18.65
N GLY A 217 -15.61 0.44 19.31
CA GLY A 217 -15.61 0.56 20.79
C GLY A 217 -16.99 0.77 21.42
N LEU A 218 -18.08 0.78 20.62
CA LEU A 218 -19.44 1.15 21.08
C LEU A 218 -20.46 0.00 21.14
N ILE A 219 -20.03 -1.25 20.92
CA ILE A 219 -20.93 -2.41 20.93
C ILE A 219 -20.47 -3.42 21.99
N ASP A 220 -20.58 -3.05 23.27
CA ASP A 220 -20.72 -3.98 24.40
C ASP A 220 -20.94 -3.16 25.68
N GLY A 221 -22.16 -2.67 25.85
CA GLY A 221 -22.50 -1.85 27.00
C GLY A 221 -23.98 -1.49 27.11
N GLU A 222 -24.90 -2.41 26.81
CA GLU A 222 -26.29 -2.31 27.28
C GLU A 222 -27.06 -3.62 26.97
N ALA A 223 -27.14 -4.51 27.96
CA ALA A 223 -28.31 -5.34 28.32
C ALA A 223 -28.06 -6.07 29.64
#